data_AF-A0A9W5RZD3-F1
#
_entry.id   AF-A0A9W5RZD3-F1
#
_cell.length_a   1.000
_cell.length_b   1.000
_cell.length_c   1.000
_cell.angle_alpha   90.00
_cell.angle_beta   90.00
_cell.angle_gamma   90.00
#
_symmetry.space_group_name_H-M   'P 1'
#
loop_
_entity.id
_entity.type
_entity.pdbx_description
1 polymer ?
#
loop_
_entity_poly.entity_id
_entity_poly.type
_entity_poly.pdbx_seq_one_letter_code
_entity_poly.pdbx_strand_id
1 'polypeptide(L)'
;MNSMKKTHIVKTLGGLTIALSIAFTGNLVTAPQTAQAATVSGTAVADGVIATGKQFLGARYVFGAKTGRTDAFDCSSFTQYVFKQNGISIPRSSRQQAAVGTAVSKNQLQPGDLVFSDTNRDGVINHVGIYMGGGKVIHTYRAGIGVTISNYAGSTWDKTFVTARRVIDGSAQTAVTAATPTSATSKQPAVVAPVETPKQSASVNRSRNKLESTANSGNEQGEN
;
A
#
# COMPACT_ATOMS: atom_id res chain seq x y z
N MET A 1 8.34 -55.77 51.53
CA MET A 1 7.08 -55.81 50.75
C MET A 1 5.94 -55.58 51.72
N ASN A 2 5.16 -54.53 51.47
CA ASN A 2 4.38 -53.80 52.47
C ASN A 2 3.18 -54.56 53.03
N SER A 3 3.04 -54.47 54.35
CA SER A 3 1.87 -54.88 55.14
C SER A 3 0.72 -53.89 54.92
N MET A 4 -0.40 -54.40 54.39
CA MET A 4 -1.68 -53.69 54.30
C MET A 4 -2.26 -53.48 55.71
N LYS A 5 -2.53 -52.23 56.08
CA LYS A 5 -3.35 -51.90 57.25
C LYS A 5 -4.21 -50.66 57.00
N LYS A 6 -5.51 -50.84 57.31
CA LYS A 6 -6.49 -49.87 57.86
C LYS A 6 -7.15 -48.90 56.87
N THR A 7 -8.42 -48.49 56.98
CA THR A 7 -9.63 -48.83 57.77
C THR A 7 -10.77 -48.02 57.14
N HIS A 8 -12.01 -48.50 57.16
CA HIS A 8 -13.19 -47.77 56.65
C HIS A 8 -13.68 -46.66 57.60
N ILE A 9 -13.92 -45.47 56.99
CA ILE A 9 -15.00 -44.48 57.16
C ILE A 9 -15.73 -44.38 58.51
N VAL A 10 -15.72 -43.19 59.12
CA VAL A 10 -16.88 -42.64 59.86
C VAL A 10 -17.07 -41.15 59.55
N LYS A 11 -18.30 -40.79 59.17
CA LYS A 11 -18.86 -39.44 58.93
C LYS A 11 -19.32 -38.79 60.25
N THR A 12 -19.15 -37.48 60.41
CA THR A 12 -20.15 -36.45 60.87
C THR A 12 -19.39 -35.13 61.13
N LEU A 13 -19.69 -33.99 60.47
CA LEU A 13 -20.82 -33.05 60.56
C LEU A 13 -20.87 -32.28 61.89
N GLY A 14 -20.55 -30.97 61.84
CA GLY A 14 -20.87 -30.00 62.89
C GLY A 14 -19.93 -28.79 62.90
N GLY A 15 -20.45 -27.58 62.63
CA GLY A 15 -19.74 -26.33 62.93
C GLY A 15 -20.01 -25.17 61.99
N LEU A 16 -21.10 -24.44 62.27
CA LEU A 16 -21.57 -23.20 61.63
C LEU A 16 -20.80 -21.97 62.17
N THR A 17 -20.72 -20.91 61.35
CA THR A 17 -20.32 -19.50 61.65
C THR A 17 -18.81 -19.24 61.75
N ILE A 18 -18.20 -18.15 61.25
CA ILE A 18 -18.62 -16.76 61.04
C ILE A 18 -17.95 -16.22 59.76
N ALA A 19 -18.70 -15.48 58.95
CA ALA A 19 -18.20 -14.74 57.80
C ALA A 19 -17.16 -13.70 58.23
N LEU A 20 -15.96 -13.73 57.64
CA LEU A 20 -15.08 -12.57 57.56
C LEU A 20 -14.97 -12.17 56.10
N SER A 21 -15.91 -11.33 55.68
CA SER A 21 -15.91 -10.64 54.41
C SER A 21 -14.72 -9.68 54.38
N ILE A 22 -13.57 -10.13 53.88
CA ILE A 22 -12.56 -9.19 53.43
C ILE A 22 -13.09 -8.62 52.13
N ALA A 23 -13.58 -7.38 52.20
CA ALA A 23 -13.93 -6.58 51.05
C ALA A 23 -12.71 -6.55 50.11
N PHE A 24 -12.76 -7.34 49.04
CA PHE A 24 -11.89 -7.15 47.90
C PHE A 24 -12.41 -5.92 47.17
N THR A 25 -12.03 -4.74 47.67
CA THR A 25 -12.23 -3.48 46.98
C THR A 25 -11.30 -3.50 45.77
N GLY A 26 -11.69 -4.25 44.75
CA GLY A 26 -11.03 -4.26 43.46
C GLY A 26 -11.17 -2.88 42.86
N ASN A 27 -10.11 -2.08 42.98
CA ASN A 27 -9.92 -0.95 42.08
C ASN A 27 -9.87 -1.54 40.67
N LEU A 28 -10.98 -1.41 39.93
CA LEU A 28 -11.02 -1.60 38.49
C LEU A 28 -10.09 -0.53 37.89
N VAL A 29 -8.81 -0.87 37.78
CA VAL A 29 -7.88 -0.16 36.91
C VAL A 29 -8.41 -0.39 35.50
N THR A 30 -9.28 0.50 35.04
CA THR A 30 -9.71 0.57 33.65
C THR A 30 -8.49 1.02 32.86
N ALA A 31 -7.71 0.06 32.35
CA ALA A 31 -6.66 0.35 31.38
C ALA A 31 -7.30 1.05 30.16
N PRO A 32 -6.60 1.98 29.50
CA PRO A 32 -7.17 2.72 28.39
C PRO A 32 -7.50 1.76 27.23
N GLN A 33 -8.80 1.59 26.93
CA GLN A 33 -9.30 0.77 25.82
C GLN A 33 -8.95 1.32 24.42
N THR A 34 -8.18 2.40 24.35
CA THR A 34 -7.80 3.09 23.10
C THR A 34 -6.83 2.27 22.24
N ALA A 35 -5.98 1.43 22.85
CA ALA A 35 -5.01 0.61 22.10
C ALA A 35 -5.68 -0.50 21.28
N GLN A 36 -6.77 -1.08 21.80
CA GLN A 36 -7.49 -2.17 21.13
C GLN A 36 -8.36 -1.65 19.96
N ALA A 37 -8.98 -0.47 20.12
CA ALA A 37 -9.77 0.15 19.04
C ALA A 37 -8.87 0.66 17.89
N ALA A 38 -7.69 1.20 18.21
CA ALA A 38 -6.73 1.67 17.21
C ALA A 38 -6.12 0.53 16.38
N THR A 39 -5.85 -0.63 17.00
CA THR A 39 -5.32 -1.82 16.30
C THR A 39 -6.34 -2.48 15.38
N VAL A 40 -7.61 -2.56 15.78
CA VAL A 40 -8.70 -3.04 14.91
C VAL A 40 -8.91 -2.09 13.73
N SER A 41 -8.90 -0.79 13.97
CA SER A 41 -9.03 0.23 12.92
C SER A 41 -7.86 0.19 11.92
N GLY A 42 -6.62 0.06 12.42
CA GLY A 42 -5.44 -0.06 11.56
C GLY A 42 -5.45 -1.32 10.68
N THR A 43 -5.92 -2.45 11.21
CA THR A 43 -6.05 -3.70 10.44
C THR A 43 -7.11 -3.56 9.35
N ALA A 44 -8.28 -3.00 9.67
CA ALA A 44 -9.34 -2.78 8.69
C ALA A 44 -8.91 -1.83 7.55
N VAL A 45 -8.15 -0.78 7.87
CA VAL A 45 -7.59 0.13 6.85
C VAL A 45 -6.54 -0.57 5.99
N ALA A 46 -5.66 -1.39 6.60
CA ALA A 46 -4.69 -2.18 5.84
C ALA A 46 -5.37 -3.15 4.86
N ASP A 47 -6.43 -3.83 5.30
CA ASP A 47 -7.22 -4.71 4.45
C ASP A 47 -7.90 -3.94 3.31
N GLY A 48 -8.44 -2.74 3.60
CA GLY A 48 -9.01 -1.83 2.60
C GLY A 48 -8.00 -1.37 1.54
N VAL A 49 -6.79 -0.99 1.98
CA VAL A 49 -5.67 -0.63 1.10
C VAL A 49 -5.32 -1.82 0.20
N ILE A 50 -5.16 -3.01 0.76
CA ILE A 50 -4.81 -4.21 -0.02
C ILE A 50 -5.93 -4.59 -0.98
N ALA A 51 -7.19 -4.54 -0.54
CA ALA A 51 -8.36 -4.82 -1.37
C ALA A 51 -8.48 -3.84 -2.54
N THR A 52 -8.27 -2.55 -2.28
CA THR A 52 -8.23 -1.50 -3.31
C THR A 52 -7.11 -1.78 -4.31
N GLY A 53 -5.91 -2.12 -3.85
CA GLY A 53 -4.80 -2.47 -4.72
C GLY A 53 -5.11 -3.65 -5.64
N LYS A 54 -5.80 -4.68 -5.12
CA LYS A 54 -6.20 -5.86 -5.90
C LYS A 54 -7.17 -5.54 -7.05
N GLN A 55 -7.96 -4.47 -6.96
CA GLN A 55 -8.86 -4.05 -8.05
C GLN A 55 -8.10 -3.64 -9.31
N PHE A 56 -6.82 -3.27 -9.17
CA PHE A 56 -5.99 -2.82 -10.28
C PHE A 56 -5.04 -3.89 -10.80
N LEU A 57 -5.16 -5.16 -10.40
CA LEU A 57 -4.33 -6.25 -10.93
C LEU A 57 -4.37 -6.25 -12.46
N GLY A 58 -3.19 -6.28 -13.09
CA GLY A 58 -3.02 -6.19 -14.54
C GLY A 58 -2.99 -4.77 -15.13
N ALA A 59 -3.32 -3.72 -14.35
CA ALA A 59 -3.16 -2.33 -14.82
C ALA A 59 -1.70 -2.06 -15.22
N ARG A 60 -1.49 -1.40 -16.35
CA ARG A 60 -0.18 -1.36 -17.00
C ARG A 60 0.86 -0.60 -16.17
N TYR A 61 2.12 -0.98 -16.31
CA TYR A 61 3.21 -0.16 -15.81
C TYR A 61 3.60 0.93 -16.81
N VAL A 62 3.65 2.18 -16.37
CA VAL A 62 4.22 3.30 -17.11
C VAL A 62 5.07 4.13 -16.15
N PHE A 63 6.38 4.19 -16.39
CA PHE A 63 7.29 5.00 -15.58
C PHE A 63 6.83 6.46 -15.55
N GLY A 64 6.73 7.05 -14.35
CA GLY A 64 6.28 8.43 -14.19
C GLY A 64 4.79 8.65 -14.46
N ALA A 65 3.95 7.61 -14.39
CA ALA A 65 2.50 7.74 -14.63
C ALA A 65 1.89 8.91 -13.83
N LYS A 66 1.04 9.71 -14.47
CA LYS A 66 0.42 10.88 -13.81
C LYS A 66 -0.44 10.45 -12.63
N THR A 67 -0.41 11.24 -11.55
CA THR A 67 -1.30 11.05 -10.37
C THR A 67 -2.76 10.97 -10.80
N GLY A 68 -3.52 10.05 -10.19
CA GLY A 68 -4.96 9.89 -10.43
C GLY A 68 -5.33 9.02 -11.63
N ARG A 69 -4.36 8.63 -12.46
CA ARG A 69 -4.60 7.61 -13.50
C ARG A 69 -4.82 6.24 -12.88
N THR A 70 -5.67 5.44 -13.52
CA THR A 70 -6.02 4.08 -13.09
C THR A 70 -5.77 3.01 -14.15
N ASP A 71 -5.63 3.40 -15.42
CA ASP A 71 -5.34 2.51 -16.54
C ASP A 71 -3.84 2.13 -16.64
N ALA A 72 -2.99 2.92 -15.98
CA ALA A 72 -1.57 2.65 -15.83
C ALA A 72 -0.99 3.36 -14.60
N PHE A 73 0.02 2.74 -14.00
CA PHE A 73 0.73 3.22 -12.82
C PHE A 73 2.24 3.05 -12.97
N ASP A 74 3.02 3.82 -12.22
CA ASP A 74 4.33 3.38 -11.74
C ASP A 74 4.21 2.90 -10.28
N CYS A 75 5.32 2.46 -9.69
CA CYS A 75 5.33 1.93 -8.33
C CYS A 75 4.73 2.90 -7.30
N SER A 76 5.06 4.18 -7.39
CA SER A 76 4.71 5.18 -6.37
C SER A 76 3.38 5.91 -6.63
N SER A 77 2.95 6.05 -7.89
CA SER A 77 1.58 6.47 -8.21
C SER A 77 0.55 5.40 -7.87
N PHE A 78 0.90 4.11 -8.00
CA PHE A 78 0.06 3.01 -7.53
C PHE A 78 -0.19 3.09 -6.03
N THR A 79 0.88 3.13 -5.23
CA THR A 79 0.74 3.27 -3.77
C THR A 79 0.01 4.55 -3.42
N GLN A 80 0.38 5.69 -4.00
CA GLN A 80 -0.30 6.96 -3.75
C GLN A 80 -1.80 6.86 -4.00
N TYR A 81 -2.21 6.29 -5.13
CA TYR A 81 -3.62 6.15 -5.47
C TYR A 81 -4.35 5.25 -4.48
N VAL A 82 -3.81 4.05 -4.21
CA VAL A 82 -4.43 3.07 -3.32
C VAL A 82 -4.62 3.63 -1.91
N PHE A 83 -3.59 4.26 -1.34
CA PHE A 83 -3.70 4.89 -0.03
C PHE A 83 -4.69 6.07 -0.05
N LYS A 84 -4.71 6.88 -1.11
CA LYS A 84 -5.63 8.03 -1.22
C LYS A 84 -7.09 7.60 -1.23
N GLN A 85 -7.43 6.50 -1.89
CA GLN A 85 -8.78 5.92 -1.87
C GLN A 85 -9.20 5.44 -0.47
N ASN A 86 -8.23 5.15 0.39
CA ASN A 86 -8.46 4.74 1.78
C ASN A 86 -8.23 5.90 2.77
N GLY A 87 -8.31 7.15 2.30
CA GLY A 87 -8.24 8.35 3.13
C GLY A 87 -6.82 8.80 3.52
N ILE A 88 -5.77 8.08 3.10
CA ILE A 88 -4.39 8.35 3.49
C ILE A 88 -3.67 9.06 2.33
N SER A 89 -3.23 10.29 2.57
CA SER A 89 -2.50 11.05 1.55
C SER A 89 -0.99 10.87 1.73
N ILE A 90 -0.32 10.35 0.70
CA ILE A 90 1.15 10.19 0.69
C ILE A 90 1.78 10.93 -0.51
N PRO A 91 3.07 11.30 -0.42
CA PRO A 91 3.78 11.98 -1.50
C PRO A 91 3.82 11.18 -2.82
N ARG A 92 4.13 11.86 -3.92
CA ARG A 92 4.11 11.25 -5.25
C ARG A 92 5.24 10.28 -5.51
N SER A 93 6.47 10.60 -5.11
CA SER A 93 7.64 9.76 -5.42
C SER A 93 7.93 8.73 -4.34
N SER A 94 8.49 7.58 -4.72
CA SER A 94 8.92 6.54 -3.76
C SER A 94 9.89 7.07 -2.71
N ARG A 95 10.81 7.95 -3.10
CA ARG A 95 11.78 8.58 -2.18
C ARG A 95 11.10 9.46 -1.12
N GLN A 96 10.11 10.25 -1.52
CA GLN A 96 9.34 11.06 -0.58
C GLN A 96 8.41 10.20 0.29
N GLN A 97 7.82 9.15 -0.27
CA GLN A 97 7.04 8.18 0.51
C GLN A 97 7.90 7.47 1.56
N ALA A 98 9.17 7.21 1.26
CA ALA A 98 10.13 6.63 2.21
C ALA A 98 10.53 7.58 3.35
N ALA A 99 10.07 8.83 3.34
CA ALA A 99 10.35 9.85 4.36
C ALA A 99 9.14 10.19 5.24
N VAL A 100 7.98 9.58 5.02
CA VAL A 100 6.75 9.83 5.81
C VAL A 100 6.32 8.59 6.60
N GLY A 101 5.51 8.81 7.64
CA GLY A 101 5.04 7.76 8.53
C GLY A 101 6.11 7.24 9.47
N THR A 102 5.79 6.13 10.15
CA THR A 102 6.65 5.51 11.15
C THR A 102 7.61 4.52 10.51
N ALA A 103 8.90 4.55 10.87
CA ALA A 103 9.86 3.55 10.43
C ALA A 103 9.51 2.17 10.97
N VAL A 104 9.55 1.14 10.13
CA VAL A 104 9.30 -0.25 10.52
C VAL A 104 10.53 -1.09 10.22
N SER A 105 10.97 -1.89 11.19
CA SER A 105 12.03 -2.85 10.95
C SER A 105 11.50 -4.01 10.10
N LYS A 106 12.38 -4.60 9.29
CA LYS A 106 12.02 -5.66 8.34
C LYS A 106 11.33 -6.89 8.96
N ASN A 107 11.67 -7.22 10.21
CA ASN A 107 11.06 -8.31 10.98
C ASN A 107 9.73 -7.93 11.65
N GLN A 108 9.31 -6.67 11.57
CA GLN A 108 8.06 -6.14 12.13
C GLN A 108 7.07 -5.69 11.04
N LEU A 109 7.30 -6.12 9.80
CA LEU A 109 6.40 -5.83 8.68
C LEU A 109 5.00 -6.37 8.95
N GLN A 110 4.02 -5.50 8.76
CA GLN A 110 2.59 -5.79 8.89
C GLN A 110 1.89 -5.49 7.56
N PRO A 111 0.75 -6.15 7.28
CA PRO A 111 -0.09 -5.81 6.13
C PRO A 111 -0.34 -4.30 6.08
N GLY A 112 -0.21 -3.70 4.88
CA GLY A 112 -0.35 -2.26 4.67
C GLY A 112 0.96 -1.45 4.82
N ASP A 113 2.06 -2.03 5.29
CA ASP A 113 3.34 -1.33 5.31
C ASP A 113 3.89 -1.11 3.89
N LEU A 114 4.45 0.07 3.64
CA LEU A 114 5.20 0.36 2.42
C LEU A 114 6.62 -0.19 2.56
N VAL A 115 7.05 -1.03 1.63
CA VAL A 115 8.42 -1.57 1.56
C VAL A 115 9.17 -0.90 0.42
N PHE A 116 10.38 -0.40 0.72
CA PHE A 116 11.19 0.36 -0.22
C PHE A 116 12.48 -0.38 -0.54
N SER A 117 12.84 -0.36 -1.83
CA SER A 117 14.00 -1.10 -2.33
C SER A 117 14.85 -0.25 -3.28
N ASP A 118 16.14 -0.54 -3.28
CA ASP A 118 17.14 -0.07 -4.25
C ASP A 118 17.49 -1.23 -5.19
N THR A 119 16.65 -1.45 -6.20
CA THR A 119 16.77 -2.65 -7.04
C THR A 119 17.95 -2.63 -8.02
N ASN A 120 18.54 -1.46 -8.29
CA ASN A 120 19.71 -1.32 -9.16
C ASN A 120 21.01 -1.15 -8.37
N ARG A 121 20.94 -1.07 -7.03
CA ARG A 121 22.07 -1.04 -6.09
C ARG A 121 22.96 0.19 -6.26
N ASP A 122 22.36 1.33 -6.61
CA ASP A 122 23.05 2.60 -6.80
C ASP A 122 23.03 3.49 -5.55
N GLY A 123 22.49 2.99 -4.43
CA GLY A 123 22.32 3.70 -3.17
C GLY A 123 21.01 4.50 -3.11
N VAL A 124 20.14 4.40 -4.13
CA VAL A 124 18.96 5.26 -4.25
C VAL A 124 17.68 4.43 -4.36
N ILE A 125 16.69 4.77 -3.53
CA ILE A 125 15.37 4.14 -3.59
C ILE A 125 14.74 4.39 -4.97
N ASN A 126 14.45 3.29 -5.65
CA ASN A 126 13.85 3.28 -6.99
C ASN A 126 12.53 2.50 -7.04
N HIS A 127 12.19 1.76 -5.98
CA HIS A 127 10.99 0.94 -5.94
C HIS A 127 10.25 1.04 -4.61
N VAL A 128 8.92 0.89 -4.67
CA VAL A 128 8.03 0.78 -3.52
C VAL A 128 6.94 -0.25 -3.80
N GLY A 129 6.54 -1.01 -2.78
CA GLY A 129 5.38 -1.90 -2.81
C GLY A 129 4.63 -1.91 -1.48
N ILE A 130 3.43 -2.48 -1.48
CA ILE A 130 2.60 -2.62 -0.27
C ILE A 130 2.73 -4.06 0.24
N TYR A 131 3.28 -4.25 1.44
CA TYR A 131 3.35 -5.56 2.06
C TYR A 131 1.94 -6.04 2.43
N MET A 132 1.63 -7.28 2.08
CA MET A 132 0.28 -7.85 2.26
C MET A 132 0.19 -8.81 3.45
N GLY A 133 1.28 -9.04 4.17
CA GLY A 133 1.41 -10.22 5.03
C GLY A 133 1.74 -11.48 4.25
N GLY A 134 1.97 -12.59 4.95
CA GLY A 134 2.24 -13.90 4.35
C GLY A 134 3.44 -13.94 3.40
N GLY A 135 4.41 -13.04 3.57
CA GLY A 135 5.57 -12.94 2.68
C GLY A 135 5.21 -12.50 1.26
N LYS A 136 4.16 -11.69 1.08
CA LYS A 136 3.69 -11.18 -0.22
C LYS A 136 3.73 -9.66 -0.29
N VAL A 137 3.90 -9.13 -1.50
CA VAL A 137 3.84 -7.70 -1.80
C VAL A 137 2.97 -7.48 -3.03
N ILE A 138 2.11 -6.45 -3.01
CA ILE A 138 1.41 -5.95 -4.19
C ILE A 138 2.08 -4.67 -4.68
N HIS A 139 2.36 -4.60 -5.98
CA HIS A 139 3.12 -3.50 -6.57
C HIS A 139 3.01 -3.48 -8.10
N THR A 140 3.68 -2.53 -8.73
CA THR A 140 3.99 -2.55 -10.16
C THR A 140 5.41 -2.01 -10.38
N TYR A 141 6.17 -2.63 -11.29
CA TYR A 141 7.61 -2.34 -11.39
C TYR A 141 8.19 -2.38 -12.82
N ARG A 142 7.46 -2.92 -13.80
CA ARG A 142 7.99 -3.10 -15.16
C ARG A 142 6.88 -3.18 -16.21
N ALA A 143 7.14 -2.58 -17.37
CA ALA A 143 6.29 -2.69 -18.56
C ALA A 143 6.07 -4.17 -18.94
N GLY A 144 4.84 -4.52 -19.33
CA GLY A 144 4.44 -5.88 -19.69
C GLY A 144 3.96 -6.75 -18.52
N ILE A 145 4.19 -6.37 -17.26
CA ILE A 145 3.69 -7.10 -16.08
C ILE A 145 2.50 -6.37 -15.45
N GLY A 146 2.60 -5.04 -15.32
CA GLY A 146 1.55 -4.25 -14.68
C GLY A 146 1.51 -4.42 -13.16
N VAL A 147 0.36 -4.17 -12.56
CA VAL A 147 0.11 -4.40 -11.13
C VAL A 147 0.01 -5.89 -10.88
N THR A 148 0.79 -6.39 -9.94
CA THR A 148 0.90 -7.82 -9.63
C THR A 148 1.16 -8.06 -8.15
N ILE A 149 0.99 -9.30 -7.72
CA ILE A 149 1.35 -9.79 -6.40
C ILE A 149 2.56 -10.71 -6.55
N SER A 150 3.63 -10.40 -5.82
CA SER A 150 4.88 -11.15 -5.84
C SER A 150 5.20 -11.75 -4.47
N ASN A 151 6.00 -12.82 -4.46
CA ASN A 151 6.69 -13.23 -3.24
C ASN A 151 7.65 -12.12 -2.81
N TYR A 152 7.65 -11.81 -1.52
CA TYR A 152 8.58 -10.87 -0.91
C TYR A 152 9.82 -11.61 -0.40
N ALA A 153 9.67 -12.56 0.52
CA ALA A 153 10.80 -13.28 1.10
C ALA A 153 11.67 -13.98 0.01
N GLY A 154 12.98 -13.76 0.06
CA GLY A 154 13.98 -14.29 -0.88
C GLY A 154 14.02 -13.60 -2.25
N SER A 155 13.08 -12.69 -2.54
CA SER A 155 13.00 -11.97 -3.82
C SER A 155 14.01 -10.82 -3.93
N THR A 156 14.08 -10.17 -5.09
CA THR A 156 14.87 -8.95 -5.28
C THR A 156 14.46 -7.86 -4.29
N TRP A 157 13.16 -7.66 -4.05
CA TRP A 157 12.62 -6.62 -3.16
C TRP A 157 13.11 -6.77 -1.72
N ASP A 158 13.25 -8.02 -1.28
CA ASP A 158 13.76 -8.41 0.03
C ASP A 158 15.28 -8.28 0.12
N LYS A 159 16.00 -8.72 -0.93
CA LYS A 159 17.47 -8.65 -1.01
C LYS A 159 18.01 -7.23 -1.15
N THR A 160 17.23 -6.34 -1.74
CA THR A 160 17.58 -4.93 -1.92
C THR A 160 16.72 -4.02 -1.06
N PHE A 161 16.21 -4.53 0.06
CA PHE A 161 15.44 -3.77 1.04
C PHE A 161 16.28 -2.60 1.58
N VAL A 162 15.69 -1.41 1.62
CA VAL A 162 16.30 -0.20 2.20
C VAL A 162 15.59 0.19 3.50
N THR A 163 14.27 0.33 3.45
CA THR A 163 13.47 0.74 4.61
C THR A 163 12.01 0.31 4.44
N ALA A 164 11.23 0.38 5.52
CA ALA A 164 9.78 0.25 5.47
C ALA A 164 9.11 1.38 6.27
N ARG A 165 7.92 1.79 5.81
CA ARG A 165 7.12 2.84 6.44
C ARG A 165 5.70 2.38 6.69
N ARG A 166 5.21 2.60 7.90
CA ARG A 166 3.81 2.50 8.26
C ARG A 166 3.19 3.88 8.21
N VAL A 167 2.21 4.07 7.32
CA VAL A 167 1.47 5.33 7.13
C VAL A 167 0.00 5.21 7.55
N ILE A 168 -0.37 4.05 8.09
CA ILE A 168 -1.70 3.76 8.63
C ILE A 168 -1.63 4.06 10.13
N ASP A 169 -1.96 5.28 10.50
CA ASP A 169 -2.00 5.70 11.90
C ASP A 169 -3.43 5.56 12.41
N GLY A 170 -3.64 4.74 13.45
CA GLY A 170 -4.96 4.53 14.07
C GLY A 170 -5.58 5.76 14.73
N SER A 171 -4.90 6.91 14.72
CA SER A 171 -5.29 8.18 15.34
C SER A 171 -5.70 9.26 14.34
N ALA A 172 -5.38 9.13 13.04
CA ALA A 172 -5.72 10.15 12.04
C ALA A 172 -7.20 10.08 11.57
N GLN A 173 -7.92 9.02 11.95
CA GLN A 173 -9.28 8.74 11.45
C GLN A 173 -10.41 9.17 12.41
N THR A 174 -10.14 9.81 13.55
CA THR A 174 -11.21 10.25 14.47
C THR A 174 -11.79 11.62 14.09
N ALA A 175 -11.09 12.43 13.30
CA ALA A 175 -11.51 13.80 12.99
C ALA A 175 -12.56 13.92 11.87
N VAL A 176 -12.91 12.83 11.17
CA VAL A 176 -13.82 12.90 10.00
C VAL A 176 -15.21 12.33 10.27
N THR A 177 -15.42 11.60 11.38
CA THR A 177 -16.70 10.93 11.68
C THR A 177 -17.58 11.68 12.67
N ALA A 178 -17.13 12.81 13.24
CA ALA A 178 -17.90 13.59 14.21
C ALA A 178 -18.79 14.69 13.59
N ALA A 179 -18.84 14.80 12.26
CA ALA A 179 -19.70 15.78 11.58
C ALA A 179 -20.72 15.09 10.66
N THR A 180 -21.89 14.78 11.21
CA THR A 180 -23.15 14.61 10.47
C THR A 180 -24.22 15.17 11.43
N PRO A 181 -25.15 16.05 10.99
CA PRO A 181 -26.05 15.82 9.86
C PRO A 181 -26.13 17.03 8.90
N THR A 182 -26.62 16.95 7.66
CA THR A 182 -28.01 16.66 7.30
C THR A 182 -28.13 16.67 5.78
N SER A 183 -29.02 15.83 5.26
CA SER A 183 -29.57 15.84 3.90
C SER A 183 -29.78 17.24 3.31
N ALA A 184 -29.25 17.47 2.10
CA ALA A 184 -29.78 18.47 1.18
C ALA A 184 -29.68 17.92 -0.25
N THR A 185 -30.84 17.49 -0.76
CA THR A 185 -31.14 17.31 -2.17
C THR A 185 -30.65 18.53 -2.97
N SER A 186 -29.71 18.36 -3.89
CA SER A 186 -29.48 19.34 -4.96
C SER A 186 -29.77 18.70 -6.31
N LYS A 187 -30.79 19.30 -6.92
CA LYS A 187 -31.39 19.00 -8.20
C LYS A 187 -30.39 19.36 -9.30
N GLN A 188 -30.13 18.40 -10.19
CA GLN A 188 -29.55 18.60 -11.52
C GLN A 188 -30.27 19.75 -12.26
N PRO A 189 -29.52 20.58 -12.99
CA PRO A 189 -30.01 21.13 -14.24
C PRO A 189 -29.18 20.60 -15.42
N ALA A 190 -29.90 20.11 -16.41
CA ALA A 190 -29.40 19.85 -17.75
C ALA A 190 -29.27 21.15 -18.57
N VAL A 191 -28.59 21.02 -19.72
CA VAL A 191 -28.51 21.96 -20.87
C VAL A 191 -27.55 23.15 -20.60
N VAL A 192 -26.48 23.39 -21.38
CA VAL A 192 -26.44 23.75 -22.80
C VAL A 192 -25.05 23.47 -23.42
N ALA A 193 -25.03 22.88 -24.63
CA ALA A 193 -23.99 23.03 -25.66
C ALA A 193 -24.66 23.66 -26.90
N PRO A 194 -23.96 24.13 -27.96
CA PRO A 194 -22.52 24.31 -28.19
C PRO A 194 -22.15 25.75 -28.65
N VAL A 195 -20.86 26.08 -28.77
CA VAL A 195 -20.41 27.20 -29.62
C VAL A 195 -19.36 26.67 -30.61
N GLU A 196 -19.72 26.74 -31.88
CA GLU A 196 -18.87 26.46 -33.03
C GLU A 196 -17.88 27.61 -33.33
N THR A 197 -16.94 27.26 -34.19
CA THR A 197 -15.69 27.88 -34.63
C THR A 197 -15.83 29.20 -35.42
N PRO A 198 -14.69 29.83 -35.78
CA PRO A 198 -14.42 29.86 -37.22
C PRO A 198 -13.02 29.32 -37.62
N LYS A 199 -13.05 28.68 -38.80
CA LYS A 199 -11.93 28.34 -39.72
C LYS A 199 -11.13 29.60 -40.07
N GLN A 200 -9.84 29.55 -40.42
CA GLN A 200 -9.23 29.22 -41.74
C GLN A 200 -7.74 29.67 -41.62
N SER A 201 -6.68 29.19 -42.27
CA SER A 201 -6.48 28.57 -43.58
C SER A 201 -5.09 27.89 -43.64
N ALA A 202 -4.96 26.97 -44.59
CA ALA A 202 -3.77 26.21 -44.96
C ALA A 202 -2.63 27.03 -45.61
N SER A 203 -1.38 26.53 -45.54
CA SER A 203 -0.56 26.27 -46.72
C SER A 203 0.65 25.36 -46.43
N VAL A 204 0.57 24.14 -46.98
CA VAL A 204 1.62 23.35 -47.66
C VAL A 204 3.04 23.94 -47.66
N ASN A 205 4.05 23.16 -47.23
CA ASN A 205 5.16 22.84 -48.16
C ASN A 205 5.93 21.55 -47.83
N ARG A 206 5.99 20.66 -48.82
CA ARG A 206 6.93 19.53 -48.92
C ARG A 206 8.22 20.09 -49.51
N SER A 207 9.35 19.88 -48.86
CA SER A 207 10.65 19.97 -49.53
C SER A 207 11.52 18.77 -49.19
N ARG A 208 11.63 17.89 -50.19
CA ARG A 208 12.75 16.98 -50.40
C ARG A 208 13.96 17.81 -50.80
N ASN A 209 15.11 17.60 -50.17
CA ASN A 209 16.45 17.71 -50.75
C ASN A 209 17.10 16.36 -50.36
N LYS A 210 17.50 15.41 -51.22
CA LYS A 210 18.25 15.43 -52.50
C LYS A 210 19.40 16.44 -52.52
N LEU A 211 20.53 16.00 -51.96
CA LEU A 211 21.86 16.39 -52.42
C LEU A 211 22.52 15.12 -52.94
N GLU A 212 22.56 15.01 -54.27
CA GLU A 212 23.56 14.24 -54.98
C GLU A 212 24.78 15.13 -55.20
N SER A 213 25.97 14.59 -54.96
CA SER A 213 27.23 15.02 -55.59
C SER A 213 28.10 13.76 -55.63
N THR A 214 28.02 13.00 -56.72
CA THR A 214 28.98 12.94 -57.86
C THR A 214 30.31 12.26 -57.56
N ALA A 215 30.51 11.15 -58.28
CA ALA A 215 31.75 10.68 -58.92
C ALA A 215 32.90 10.14 -58.04
N ASN A 216 33.16 8.83 -58.17
CA ASN A 216 34.34 8.27 -58.89
C ASN A 216 34.18 6.73 -58.97
N SER A 217 33.84 6.11 -60.12
CA SER A 217 34.78 5.44 -61.04
C SER A 217 36.01 4.89 -60.32
N GLY A 218 36.20 3.58 -60.14
CA GLY A 218 36.40 2.58 -61.20
C GLY A 218 37.89 2.22 -61.24
N ASN A 219 38.26 1.01 -60.80
CA ASN A 219 39.47 0.27 -61.16
C ASN A 219 39.21 -1.20 -60.75
N GLU A 220 38.98 -2.12 -61.69
CA GLU A 220 40.01 -2.94 -62.37
C GLU A 220 40.74 -3.86 -61.37
N GLN A 221 40.41 -5.17 -61.35
CA GLN A 221 40.94 -6.26 -62.20
C GLN A 221 42.26 -6.85 -61.66
N GLY A 222 42.28 -8.18 -61.52
CA GLY A 222 43.48 -9.04 -61.41
C GLY A 222 44.17 -9.05 -60.04
N GLU A 223 44.72 -10.13 -59.51
CA GLU A 223 45.09 -11.45 -60.03
C GLU A 223 45.18 -12.43 -58.84
N ASN A 224 44.99 -13.73 -59.13
CA ASN A 224 45.57 -14.93 -58.51
C ASN A 224 45.66 -15.07 -56.98
#